data_AF-A0A382UWS0-F1
#
_entry.id   AF-A0A382UWS0-F1
#
_cell.length_a   1.000
_cell.length_b   1.000
_cell.length_c   1.000
_cell.angle_alpha   90.00
_cell.angle_beta   90.00
_cell.angle_gamma   90.00
#
_symmetry.space_group_name_H-M   'P 1'
#
loop_
_entity.id
_entity.type
_entity.pdbx_description
1 polymer ?
#
loop_
_entity_poly.entity_id
_entity_poly.type
_entity_poly.pdbx_seq_one_letter_code
_entity_poly.pdbx_strand_id
1 'polypeptide(L)' 'KIGKKCIVGAKSLITENKQIPDNSLVMGSPGKIIRQVTDEEIKATLKNAIRYQNNWKKYSQSL' A
#
# COMPACT_ATOMS: atom_id res chain seq x y z
N LYS A 1 -0.15 8.29 11.16
CA LYS A 1 0.84 7.18 11.11
C LYS A 1 0.21 5.97 10.43
N ILE A 2 0.90 5.35 9.47
CA ILE A 2 0.47 4.13 8.78
C ILE A 2 1.40 2.98 9.18
N GLY A 3 0.82 1.85 9.60
CA GLY A 3 1.55 0.64 9.97
C GLY A 3 2.17 -0.08 8.79
N LYS A 4 2.90 -1.17 9.07
CA LYS A 4 3.52 -2.03 8.05
C LYS A 4 2.45 -2.82 7.29
N LYS A 5 2.74 -3.15 6.02
CA LYS A 5 1.91 -4.03 5.18
C LYS A 5 0.45 -3.54 5.04
N CYS A 6 0.22 -2.24 5.11
CA CYS A 6 -1.11 -1.66 4.89
C CYS A 6 -1.38 -1.48 3.39
N ILE A 7 -2.65 -1.60 3.00
CA ILE A 7 -3.14 -1.27 1.66
C ILE A 7 -4.13 -0.11 1.80
N VAL A 8 -3.90 0.95 1.04
CA VAL A 8 -4.80 2.11 0.98
C VAL A 8 -5.50 2.08 -0.37
N GLY A 9 -6.83 1.97 -0.35
CA GLY A 9 -7.66 1.95 -1.54
C GLY A 9 -7.55 3.25 -2.33
N ALA A 10 -7.73 3.16 -3.65
CA ALA A 10 -7.73 4.33 -4.53
C ALA A 10 -8.77 5.37 -4.06
N LYS A 11 -8.42 6.66 -4.19
CA LYS A 11 -9.25 7.80 -3.74
C LYS A 11 -9.56 7.81 -2.23
N SER A 12 -8.76 7.15 -1.40
CA SER A 12 -8.93 7.24 0.05
C SER A 12 -8.27 8.48 0.63
N LEU A 13 -8.93 9.13 1.59
CA LEU A 13 -8.42 10.28 2.33
C LEU A 13 -8.10 9.87 3.77
N ILE A 14 -6.81 9.81 4.11
CA ILE A 14 -6.37 9.59 5.49
C ILE A 14 -6.30 10.94 6.18
N THR A 15 -7.14 11.14 7.20
CA THR A 15 -7.18 12.39 7.97
C THR A 15 -5.89 12.57 8.80
N GLU A 16 -5.60 13.81 9.17
CA GLU A 16 -4.48 14.13 10.06
C GLU A 16 -4.56 13.33 11.36
N ASN A 17 -3.39 12.99 11.91
CA ASN A 17 -3.24 12.25 13.18
C ASN A 17 -3.87 10.84 13.21
N LYS A 18 -4.41 10.35 12.09
CA LYS A 18 -4.98 9.01 12.02
C LYS A 18 -3.90 7.95 12.23
N GLN A 19 -4.16 7.01 13.13
CA GLN A 19 -3.31 5.84 13.37
C GLN A 19 -3.93 4.63 12.68
N ILE A 20 -3.20 4.06 11.73
CA ILE A 20 -3.60 2.84 11.01
C ILE A 20 -2.67 1.71 11.49
N PRO A 21 -3.20 0.64 12.11
CA PRO A 21 -2.39 -0.48 12.58
C PRO A 21 -1.84 -1.30 11.42
N ASP A 22 -0.84 -2.13 11.71
CA ASP A 22 -0.24 -3.04 10.74
C ASP A 22 -1.29 -3.94 10.06
N ASN A 23 -0.99 -4.36 8.83
CA ASN A 23 -1.83 -5.23 8.01
C ASN A 23 -3.24 -4.68 7.73
N SER A 24 -3.46 -3.36 7.78
CA SER A 24 -4.79 -2.78 7.54
C SER A 24 -5.10 -2.54 6.06
N LEU A 25 -6.33 -2.86 5.64
CA LEU A 25 -6.93 -2.36 4.41
C LEU A 25 -7.81 -1.14 4.72
N VAL A 26 -7.48 0.01 4.14
CA VAL A 26 -8.17 1.28 4.39
C VAL A 26 -8.83 1.80 3.12
N MET A 27 -10.11 2.16 3.20
CA MET A 27 -10.87 2.67 2.06
C MET A 27 -11.75 3.87 2.42
N GLY A 28 -11.97 4.75 1.43
CA GLY A 28 -12.95 5.84 1.46
C GLY A 28 -12.40 7.20 1.88
N SER A 29 -13.29 8.20 1.90
CA SER A 29 -12.98 9.58 2.29
C SER A 29 -14.10 10.10 3.20
N PRO A 30 -13.91 10.15 4.53
CA PRO A 30 -12.67 9.85 5.27
C PRO A 30 -12.39 8.33 5.32
N GLY A 31 -11.11 7.95 5.17
CA GLY A 31 -10.65 6.57 5.07
C GLY A 31 -10.91 5.78 6.35
N LYS A 32 -11.56 4.62 6.23
CA LYS A 32 -11.87 3.70 7.34
C LYS A 32 -11.13 2.39 7.14
N ILE A 33 -10.68 1.79 8.25
CA ILE A 33 -10.13 0.42 8.24
C ILE A 33 -11.32 -0.52 8.03
N ILE A 34 -11.34 -1.24 6.91
CA ILE A 34 -12.46 -2.12 6.56
C ILE A 34 -12.21 -3.57 6.95
N ARG A 35 -10.95 -4.02 6.94
CA ARG A 35 -10.49 -5.35 7.37
C ARG A 35 -8.97 -5.40 7.45
N GLN A 36 -8.45 -6.54 7.89
CA GLN A 36 -7.05 -6.92 7.71
C GLN A 36 -6.79 -7.33 6.25
N VAL A 37 -5.57 -7.08 5.76
CA VAL A 37 -5.09 -7.58 4.47
C VAL A 37 -4.83 -9.08 4.57
N THR A 38 -5.04 -9.81 3.48
CA THR A 38 -4.74 -11.25 3.42
C THR A 38 -3.27 -11.49 3.12
N ASP A 39 -2.77 -12.70 3.39
CA ASP A 39 -1.39 -13.06 3.07
C ASP A 39 -1.09 -12.98 1.57
N GLU A 40 -2.08 -13.30 0.73
CA GLU A 40 -1.99 -13.17 -0.72
C GLU A 40 -1.81 -11.70 -1.12
N GLU A 41 -2.54 -10.78 -0.48
CA GLU A 41 -2.45 -9.34 -0.73
C GLU A 41 -1.08 -8.78 -0.31
N ILE A 42 -0.49 -9.23 0.81
CA ILE A 42 0.86 -8.78 1.19
C ILE A 42 1.90 -9.33 0.20
N LYS A 43 1.78 -10.60 -0.21
CA LYS A 43 2.67 -11.21 -1.22
C LYS A 43 2.58 -10.48 -2.56
N ALA A 44 1.37 -10.15 -3.00
CA ALA A 44 1.14 -9.39 -4.23
C ALA A 44 1.77 -8.00 -4.17
N THR A 45 1.64 -7.31 -3.03
CA THR A 45 2.24 -5.99 -2.80
C THR A 45 3.77 -6.04 -2.85
N LEU A 46 4.38 -7.03 -2.21
CA LEU A 46 5.83 -7.24 -2.26
C LEU A 46 6.32 -7.52 -3.69
N LYS A 47 5.62 -8.40 -4.43
CA LYS A 47 5.94 -8.68 -5.84
C LYS A 47 5.82 -7.42 -6.70
N ASN A 48 4.81 -6.59 -6.44
CA ASN A 48 4.65 -5.32 -7.14
C ASN A 48 5.83 -4.37 -6.87
N ALA A 49 6.28 -4.25 -5.62
CA ALA A 49 7.44 -3.44 -5.27
C ALA A 49 8.72 -3.90 -5.99
N ILE A 50 8.99 -5.21 -6.03
CA ILE A 50 10.13 -5.79 -6.76
C ILE A 50 10.04 -5.46 -8.25
N ARG A 51 8.85 -5.58 -8.84
CA ARG A 51 8.63 -5.25 -10.26
C ARG A 51 8.95 -3.78 -10.55
N TYR A 52 8.49 -2.85 -9.71
CA TYR A 52 8.80 -1.43 -9.87
C TYR A 52 10.30 -1.15 -9.74
N GLN A 53 10.99 -1.79 -8.79
CA GLN A 53 12.44 -1.68 -8.65
C GLN A 53 13.18 -2.16 -9.90
N ASN A 54 12.79 -3.31 -10.47
CA ASN A 54 13.40 -3.83 -11.69
C ASN A 54 13.12 -2.94 -12.90
N ASN A 55 11.90 -2.43 -13.02
CA ASN A 55 11.53 -1.48 -14.07
C ASN A 55 12.38 -0.20 -13.98
N TRP A 56 12.58 0.35 -12.79
CA TRP A 56 13.47 1.51 -12.60
C TRP A 56 14.87 1.24 -13.14
N LYS A 57 15.49 0.11 -12.78
CA LYS A 57 16.83 -0.27 -13.30
C LYS A 57 16.87 -0.41 -14.81
N LYS A 58 15.81 -0.95 -15.40
CA LYS A 58 15.69 -1.13 -16.85
C LYS A 58 15.60 0.23 -17.55
N TYR A 59 14.73 1.12 -17.07
CA TYR A 59 14.48 2.40 -17.73
C TYR A 59 15.55 3.45 -17.46
N SER A 60 16.27 3.36 -16.32
CA SER A 60 17.40 4.26 -16.05
C SER A 60 18.60 4.03 -16.97
N GLN A 61 18.70 2.87 -17.60
CA GLN A 61 19.75 2.53 -18.57
C GLN A 61 19.32 2.79 -20.03
N SER A 62 18.02 3.04 -20.26
CA SER A 62 17.44 3.19 -21.60
C SER A 62 16.98 4.62 -21.90
N LEU A 63 17.46 5.60 -21.13
CA LEU A 63 17.30 7.05 -21.30
C LEU A 63 18.69 7.66 -21.55
#